data_AF-A0A076H566-F1
#
_entry.id   AF-A0A076H566-F1
#
_cell.length_a   1.000
_cell.length_b   1.000
_cell.length_c   1.000
_cell.angle_alpha   90.00
_cell.angle_beta   90.00
_cell.angle_gamma   90.00
#
_symmetry.space_group_name_H-M   'P 1'
#
loop_
_entity.id
_entity.type
_entity.pdbx_description
1 polymer ?
#
loop_
_entity_poly.entity_id
_entity_poly.type
_entity_poly.pdbx_seq_one_letter_code
_entity_poly.pdbx_strand_id
1 'polypeptide(L)' 'MRRSAGSGLAAKKDRTGLRTIHPELLDENGNVTDEELWAIRFADFKDVKWTPEAG' A
#
# COMPACT_ATOMS: atom_id res chain seq x y z
N MET A 1 -17.92 -23.90 29.99
CA MET A 1 -16.58 -23.33 29.76
C MET A 1 -16.49 -22.86 28.31
N ARG A 2 -16.55 -21.55 28.06
CA ARG A 2 -16.45 -20.96 26.71
C ARG A 2 -15.01 -20.51 26.53
N ARG A 3 -14.24 -21.26 25.73
CA ARG A 3 -12.88 -20.87 25.34
C ARG A 3 -13.01 -19.90 24.17
N SER A 4 -12.80 -18.62 24.45
CA SER A 4 -12.67 -17.58 23.43
C SER A 4 -11.48 -17.95 22.53
N ALA A 5 -11.75 -18.15 21.24
CA ALA A 5 -10.71 -18.31 20.23
C ALA A 5 -9.96 -16.99 20.11
N GLY A 6 -8.77 -16.92 20.74
CA GLY A 6 -7.83 -15.87 20.44
C GLY A 6 -7.31 -16.09 19.03
N SER A 7 -7.91 -15.41 18.04
CA SER A 7 -7.28 -15.26 16.73
C SER A 7 -6.07 -14.34 16.91
N GLY A 8 -4.98 -14.92 17.39
CA GLY A 8 -3.67 -14.30 17.20
C GLY A 8 -3.46 -14.24 15.70
N LEU A 9 -3.72 -13.09 15.10
CA LEU A 9 -3.18 -12.72 13.80
C LEU A 9 -1.66 -12.77 14.00
N ALA A 10 -1.07 -13.94 13.81
CA ALA A 10 0.36 -14.09 13.75
C ALA A 10 0.80 -13.20 12.60
N ALA A 11 1.30 -12.01 12.94
CA ALA A 11 1.91 -11.10 11.99
C ALA A 11 2.86 -11.95 11.16
N LYS A 12 2.63 -12.01 9.84
CA LYS A 12 3.43 -12.83 8.92
C LYS A 12 4.89 -12.53 9.22
N LYS A 13 5.55 -13.44 9.93
CA LYS A 13 6.93 -13.29 10.35
C LYS A 13 7.73 -13.28 9.05
N ASP A 14 8.39 -12.16 8.79
CA ASP A 14 9.28 -12.03 7.64
C ASP A 14 10.22 -13.24 7.62
N ARG A 15 10.15 -14.04 6.54
CA ARG A 15 10.87 -15.31 6.40
C ARG A 15 12.33 -15.10 6.03
N THR A 16 12.67 -13.96 5.43
CA THR A 16 14.05 -13.63 5.06
C THR A 16 14.73 -12.81 6.14
N GLY A 17 13.98 -12.04 6.92
CA GLY A 17 14.52 -11.02 7.81
C GLY A 17 15.16 -9.85 7.05
N LEU A 18 14.99 -9.82 5.72
CA LEU A 18 15.54 -8.84 4.82
C LEU A 18 14.46 -7.83 4.50
N ARG A 19 14.53 -6.68 5.16
CA ARG A 19 13.72 -5.53 4.81
C ARG A 19 14.35 -4.82 3.62
N THR A 20 13.76 -4.99 2.44
CA THR A 20 14.16 -4.23 1.25
C THR A 20 13.41 -2.91 1.22
N ILE A 21 14.13 -1.82 1.07
CA ILE A 21 13.56 -0.49 0.84
C ILE A 21 13.97 -0.09 -0.59
N HIS A 22 13.00 0.44 -1.32
CA HIS A 22 13.25 0.99 -2.64
C HIS A 22 14.19 2.19 -2.54
N PRO A 23 15.25 2.30 -3.37
CA PRO A 23 16.27 3.35 -3.22
C PRO A 23 15.71 4.77 -3.35
N GLU A 24 14.62 4.97 -4.10
CA GLU A 24 13.91 6.24 -4.22
C GLU A 24 13.21 6.71 -2.93
N LEU A 25 13.08 5.83 -1.94
CA LEU A 25 12.52 6.15 -0.63
C LEU A 25 13.60 6.49 0.40
N LEU A 26 14.87 6.57 -0.02
CA LEU A 26 15.98 6.90 0.86
C LEU A 26 16.46 8.34 0.63
N ASP A 27 16.80 9.03 1.71
CA ASP A 27 17.46 10.33 1.67
C ASP A 27 18.94 10.20 1.28
N GLU A 28 19.64 11.34 1.18
CA GLU A 28 21.08 11.39 0.85
C GLU A 28 21.96 10.63 1.87
N ASN A 29 21.44 10.39 3.07
CA ASN A 29 22.13 9.70 4.16
C ASN A 29 21.77 8.19 4.21
N GLY A 30 20.89 7.72 3.33
CA GLY A 30 20.43 6.32 3.30
C GLY A 30 19.34 5.99 4.33
N ASN A 31 18.72 6.99 4.95
CA ASN A 31 17.58 6.81 5.84
C ASN A 31 16.27 6.85 5.04
N VAL A 32 15.20 6.25 5.58
CA VAL A 32 13.86 6.40 4.96
C VAL A 32 13.49 7.88 4.95
N THR A 33 13.09 8.38 3.80
CA THR A 33 12.69 9.77 3.62
C THR A 33 11.48 10.12 4.47
N ASP A 34 11.54 11.30 5.11
CA ASP A 34 10.41 11.93 5.81
C ASP A 34 9.65 12.91 4.89
N GLU A 35 10.00 12.96 3.61
CA GLU A 35 9.32 13.80 2.62
C GLU A 35 7.86 13.37 2.41
N GLU A 36 6.98 14.34 2.16
CA GLU A 36 5.58 14.07 1.85
C GLU A 36 5.46 13.40 0.48
N LEU A 37 5.09 12.13 0.48
CA LEU A 37 4.92 11.34 -0.75
C LEU A 37 3.60 11.67 -1.44
N TRP A 38 3.67 11.96 -2.73
CA TRP A 38 2.51 12.23 -3.56
C TRP A 38 1.89 10.91 -4.02
N ALA A 39 0.63 10.68 -3.66
CA ALA A 39 -0.12 9.51 -4.11
C ALA A 39 -1.22 9.93 -5.09
N ILE A 40 -1.19 9.39 -6.31
CA ILE A 40 -2.28 9.52 -7.26
C ILE A 40 -3.25 8.36 -7.03
N ARG A 41 -4.49 8.67 -6.69
CA ARG A 41 -5.58 7.69 -6.64
C ARG A 41 -6.40 7.82 -7.90
N PHE A 42 -6.47 6.73 -8.66
CA PHE A 42 -7.45 6.62 -9.72
C PHE A 42 -8.80 6.28 -9.09
N ALA A 43 -9.84 7.04 -9.45
CA ALA A 43 -11.20 6.65 -9.11
C ALA A 43 -11.56 5.41 -9.92
N ASP A 44 -12.19 4.43 -9.27
CA ASP A 44 -12.80 3.31 -9.99
C ASP A 44 -13.94 3.87 -10.84
N PHE A 45 -13.68 4.08 -12.13
CA PHE A 45 -14.70 4.49 -13.10
C PHE A 45 -15.68 3.34 -13.33
N LYS A 46 -16.65 3.18 -12.42
CA LYS A 46 -17.77 2.26 -12.62
C LYS A 46 -18.93 2.85 -13.41
N ASP A 47 -18.93 4.15 -13.73
CA ASP A 47 -20.05 4.78 -14.44
C ASP A 47 -19.62 5.84 -15.48
N VAL A 48 -18.58 5.60 -16.29
CA VAL A 48 -18.41 6.37 -17.53
C VAL A 48 -19.22 5.67 -18.62
N LYS A 49 -20.50 6.02 -18.71
CA LYS A 49 -21.28 5.73 -19.92
C LYS A 49 -20.77 6.66 -21.02
N TRP A 50 -19.78 6.19 -21.77
CA TRP A 50 -19.30 6.86 -22.98
C TRP A 50 -20.47 7.05 -23.96
N THR A 51 -20.95 8.27 -24.11
CA THR A 51 -21.80 8.68 -25.23
C THR A 51 -20.91 9.37 -26.25
N PRO A 52 -20.67 8.77 -27.43
CA PRO A 52 -20.04 9.51 -28.51
C PRO A 52 -21.05 10.57 -28.98
N GLU A 53 -20.80 11.82 -28.63
CA GLU A 53 -21.47 12.97 -29.24
C GLU A 53 -21.15 12.89 -30.74
N ALA A 54 -22.16 12.62 -31.57
CA ALA A 54 -22.04 12.77 -33.02
C ALA A 54 -22.02 14.27 -33.33
N GLY A 55 -20.90 14.76 -33.87
CA GLY A 55 -20.72 16.13 -34.35
C GLY A 55 -19.51 16.24 -35.26
#